data_AF-A0A0A1VTP2-F1
#
_entry.id   AF-A0A0A1VTP2-F1
#
_cell.length_a   1.000
_cell.length_b   1.000
_cell.length_c   1.000
_cell.angle_alpha   90.00
_cell.angle_beta   90.00
_cell.angle_gamma   90.00
#
_symmetry.space_group_name_H-M   'P 1'
#
loop_
_entity.id
_entity.type
_entity.pdbx_description
1 polymer ?
#
loop_
_entity_poly.entity_id
_entity_poly.type
_entity_poly.pdbx_seq_one_letter_code
_entity_poly.pdbx_strand_id
1 'polypeptide(L)'
;MWRCKSADVMIIDATYTDEEYNDPKYSKVGWGHSTWQQAVKIAQAAQVKQLVLFHHDPAHNDDFLDRIGEEARKIFPETILAQEGLSIELRPEGSTAEKENFVPPTSSPSEVARAG
;
A
#
# COMPACT_ATOMS: atom_id res chain seq x y z
N MET A 1 23.19 9.92 -1.10
CA MET A 1 22.99 8.57 -0.54
C MET A 1 21.56 8.49 -0.04
N TRP A 2 20.78 7.51 -0.48
CA TRP A 2 19.38 7.33 -0.04
C TRP A 2 19.34 6.84 1.41
N ARG A 3 18.59 7.51 2.29
CA ARG A 3 18.38 7.02 3.67
C ARG A 3 17.41 5.85 3.74
N CYS A 4 16.60 5.65 2.69
CA CYS A 4 15.64 4.55 2.52
C CYS A 4 16.22 3.33 1.79
N LYS A 5 17.55 3.24 1.62
CA LYS A 5 18.16 2.13 0.91
C LYS A 5 17.80 0.79 1.58
N SER A 6 17.29 -0.16 0.80
CA SER A 6 16.94 -1.51 1.23
C SER A 6 15.87 -1.57 2.34
N ALA A 7 15.00 -0.55 2.43
CA ALA A 7 13.86 -0.59 3.33
C ALA A 7 12.85 -1.67 2.92
N ASP A 8 12.21 -2.33 3.89
CA ASP A 8 11.15 -3.30 3.62
C ASP A 8 9.92 -2.64 2.99
N VAL A 9 9.51 -1.49 3.52
CA VAL A 9 8.38 -0.71 3.00
C VAL A 9 8.77 0.75 2.87
N MET A 10 8.44 1.36 1.73
CA MET A 10 8.55 2.79 1.49
C MET A 10 7.18 3.37 1.18
N ILE A 11 6.75 4.32 2.02
CA ILE A 11 5.52 5.09 1.83
C ILE A 11 5.92 6.47 1.29
N ILE A 12 5.46 6.82 0.10
CA ILE A 12 5.82 8.08 -0.58
C ILE A 12 4.62 8.69 -1.31
N ASP A 13 4.56 10.02 -1.33
CA ASP A 13 3.45 10.74 -1.92
C ASP A 13 3.45 10.54 -3.44
N ALA A 14 2.25 10.49 -4.01
CA ALA A 14 2.03 10.18 -5.42
C ALA A 14 0.83 10.95 -5.97
N THR A 15 0.68 12.20 -5.54
CA THR A 15 -0.50 13.05 -5.79
C THR A 15 -0.76 13.26 -7.27
N TYR A 16 0.28 13.30 -8.10
CA TYR A 16 0.16 13.66 -9.51
C TYR A 16 0.68 12.57 -10.45
N THR A 17 0.28 12.67 -11.70
CA THR A 17 0.93 12.03 -12.83
C THR A 17 2.01 12.94 -13.43
N ASP A 18 3.01 12.39 -14.13
CA ASP A 18 3.97 13.19 -14.90
C ASP A 18 3.26 14.10 -15.92
N GLU A 19 2.13 13.67 -16.49
CA GLU A 19 1.30 14.47 -17.39
C GLU A 19 0.73 15.72 -16.70
N GLU A 20 0.13 15.57 -15.52
CA GLU A 20 -0.39 16.69 -14.72
C GLU A 20 0.74 17.59 -14.23
N TYR A 21 1.86 17.01 -13.82
CA TYR A 21 3.00 17.75 -13.31
C TYR A 21 3.58 18.70 -14.37
N ASN A 22 3.69 18.21 -15.61
CA ASN A 22 4.29 18.94 -16.73
C ASN A 22 3.26 19.61 -17.66
N ASP A 23 1.99 19.70 -17.25
CA ASP A 23 0.95 20.31 -18.09
C ASP A 23 1.30 21.78 -18.43
N PRO A 24 1.26 22.19 -19.71
CA PRO A 24 1.69 23.52 -20.13
C PRO A 24 0.75 24.66 -19.69
N LYS A 25 -0.49 24.35 -19.27
CA LYS A 25 -1.49 25.32 -18.83
C LYS A 25 -1.67 25.33 -17.31
N TYR A 26 -1.57 24.16 -16.68
CA TYR A 26 -1.89 23.94 -15.27
C TYR A 26 -0.82 23.11 -14.54
N SER A 27 0.45 23.35 -14.85
CA SER A 27 1.59 22.65 -14.24
C SER A 27 1.52 22.63 -12.71
N LYS A 28 1.88 21.47 -12.13
CA LYS A 28 2.04 21.27 -10.68
C LYS A 28 3.48 21.44 -10.19
N VAL A 29 4.39 21.88 -11.07
CA VAL A 29 5.77 22.19 -10.68
C VAL A 29 5.75 23.26 -9.58
N GLY A 30 6.43 22.98 -8.48
CA GLY A 30 6.52 23.88 -7.32
C GLY A 30 5.39 23.76 -6.30
N TRP A 31 4.39 22.89 -6.51
CA TRP A 31 3.29 22.68 -5.56
C TRP A 31 3.68 21.83 -4.34
N GLY A 32 4.85 21.17 -4.38
CA GLY A 32 5.40 20.44 -3.24
C GLY A 32 4.99 18.96 -3.13
N HIS A 33 4.38 18.40 -4.18
CA HIS A 33 4.04 16.98 -4.25
C HIS A 33 4.76 16.25 -5.39
N SER A 34 4.88 14.93 -5.25
CA SER A 34 5.56 14.03 -6.15
C SER A 34 4.60 13.38 -7.16
N THR A 35 5.17 12.82 -8.23
CA THR A 35 4.45 11.97 -9.17
C THR A 35 4.61 10.50 -8.81
N TRP A 36 3.62 9.66 -9.15
CA TRP A 36 3.75 8.22 -8.94
C TRP A 36 4.93 7.64 -9.76
N GLN A 37 5.23 8.19 -10.94
CA GLN A 37 6.37 7.79 -11.74
C GLN A 37 7.69 8.09 -11.01
N GLN A 38 7.78 9.24 -10.35
CA GLN A 38 8.96 9.60 -9.56
C GLN A 38 9.10 8.71 -8.32
N ALA A 39 7.99 8.40 -7.65
CA ALA A 39 7.95 7.44 -6.54
C ALA A 39 8.51 6.07 -6.94
N VAL A 40 8.09 5.53 -8.10
CA VAL A 40 8.59 4.26 -8.64
C VAL A 40 10.10 4.32 -8.93
N LYS A 41 10.59 5.40 -9.55
CA LYS A 41 12.03 5.59 -9.83
C LYS A 41 12.85 5.59 -8.54
N ILE A 42 12.36 6.26 -7.49
CA ILE A 42 13.01 6.30 -6.17
C ILE A 42 13.01 4.91 -5.54
N ALA A 43 11.88 4.19 -5.59
CA ALA A 43 11.76 2.83 -5.03
C ALA A 43 12.77 1.87 -5.65
N GLN A 44 12.88 1.87 -6.98
CA GLN A 44 13.85 1.06 -7.71
C GLN A 44 15.29 1.44 -7.36
N ALA A 45 15.61 2.75 -7.35
CA ALA A 45 16.95 3.22 -7.03
C ALA A 45 17.37 2.93 -5.58
N ALA A 46 16.41 2.94 -4.65
CA ALA A 46 16.63 2.63 -3.25
C ALA A 46 16.58 1.12 -2.95
N GLN A 47 16.17 0.26 -3.91
CA GLN A 47 16.03 -1.19 -3.74
C GLN A 47 15.10 -1.55 -2.56
N VAL A 48 13.99 -0.83 -2.43
CA VAL A 48 12.99 -1.15 -1.40
C VAL A 48 12.25 -2.43 -1.77
N LYS A 49 11.74 -3.17 -0.78
CA LYS A 49 11.01 -4.42 -1.06
C LYS A 49 9.58 -4.16 -1.48
N GLN A 50 8.92 -3.16 -0.88
CA GLN A 50 7.55 -2.79 -1.19
C GLN A 50 7.37 -1.26 -1.24
N LEU A 51 6.65 -0.79 -2.25
CA LEU A 51 6.27 0.60 -2.47
C LEU A 51 4.80 0.80 -2.12
N VAL A 52 4.50 1.82 -1.32
CA VAL A 52 3.14 2.25 -1.02
C VAL A 52 2.97 3.69 -1.49
N LEU A 53 2.10 3.89 -2.49
CA LEU A 53 1.74 5.19 -3.01
C LEU A 53 0.63 5.79 -2.13
N PHE A 54 0.86 6.98 -1.57
CA PHE A 54 -0.12 7.66 -0.72
C PHE A 54 -0.37 9.10 -1.18
N HIS A 55 -1.30 9.79 -0.49
CA HIS A 55 -1.62 11.21 -0.72
C HIS A 55 -2.18 11.48 -2.12
N HIS A 56 -3.11 10.63 -2.58
CA HIS A 56 -3.80 10.80 -3.85
C HIS A 56 -4.52 12.16 -3.94
N ASP A 57 -4.60 12.76 -5.13
CA ASP A 57 -5.35 14.00 -5.33
C ASP A 57 -6.86 13.73 -5.06
N PRO A 58 -7.55 14.53 -4.21
CA PRO A 58 -8.98 14.37 -3.98
C PRO A 58 -9.87 14.49 -5.23
N ALA A 59 -9.34 15.04 -6.32
CA ALA A 59 -10.02 15.09 -7.61
C ALA A 59 -9.91 13.78 -8.41
N HIS A 60 -9.01 12.87 -8.04
CA HIS A 60 -8.92 11.54 -8.64
C HIS A 60 -9.93 10.59 -7.99
N ASN A 61 -10.65 9.84 -8.82
CA ASN A 61 -11.61 8.83 -8.37
C ASN A 61 -10.99 7.43 -8.37
N ASP A 62 -11.72 6.45 -7.85
CA ASP A 62 -11.25 5.06 -7.72
C ASP A 62 -10.80 4.47 -9.06
N ASP A 63 -11.58 4.65 -10.14
CA ASP A 63 -11.22 4.16 -11.48
C ASP A 63 -9.89 4.72 -12.00
N PHE A 64 -9.57 5.96 -11.64
CA PHE A 64 -8.30 6.59 -11.99
C PHE A 64 -7.17 5.95 -11.20
N LEU A 65 -7.35 5.82 -9.88
CA LEU A 65 -6.35 5.24 -8.98
C LEU A 65 -6.07 3.76 -9.30
N ASP A 66 -7.08 3.00 -9.69
CA ASP A 66 -6.92 1.62 -10.13
C ASP A 66 -6.00 1.51 -11.36
N ARG A 67 -6.20 2.39 -12.35
CA ARG A 67 -5.32 2.47 -13.53
C ARG A 67 -3.90 2.85 -13.15
N ILE A 68 -3.72 3.85 -12.28
CA ILE A 68 -2.39 4.22 -11.78
C ILE A 68 -1.73 3.03 -11.08
N GLY A 69 -2.48 2.26 -10.30
CA GLY A 69 -1.99 1.04 -9.68
C GLY A 69 -1.56 -0.04 -10.66
N GLU A 70 -2.33 -0.26 -11.72
CA GLU A 70 -1.95 -1.16 -12.79
C GLU A 70 -0.66 -0.71 -13.50
N GLU A 71 -0.56 0.57 -13.87
CA GLU A 71 0.63 1.13 -14.53
C GLU A 71 1.86 1.08 -13.61
N ALA A 72 1.72 1.44 -12.34
CA ALA A 72 2.81 1.36 -11.37
C ALA A 72 3.29 -0.08 -11.17
N ARG A 73 2.37 -1.05 -11.05
CA ARG A 73 2.71 -2.47 -10.91
C ARG A 73 3.38 -3.07 -12.16
N LYS A 74 3.11 -2.55 -13.36
CA LYS A 74 3.84 -2.95 -14.58
C LYS A 74 5.34 -2.61 -14.49
N ILE A 75 5.69 -1.52 -13.80
CA ILE A 75 7.08 -1.04 -13.68
C ILE A 75 7.75 -1.56 -12.40
N PHE A 76 7.00 -1.60 -11.30
CA PHE A 76 7.46 -2.08 -10.00
C PHE A 76 6.35 -2.96 -9.37
N PRO A 77 6.40 -4.30 -9.56
CA PRO A 77 5.32 -5.21 -9.19
C PRO A 77 4.91 -5.13 -7.71
N GLU A 78 5.86 -4.86 -6.82
CA GLU A 78 5.64 -4.73 -5.37
C GLU A 78 5.08 -3.35 -4.98
N THR A 79 4.09 -2.87 -5.73
CA THR A 79 3.41 -1.59 -5.48
C THR A 79 1.99 -1.79 -4.94
N ILE A 80 1.68 -1.07 -3.87
CA ILE A 80 0.34 -0.94 -3.28
C ILE A 80 -0.11 0.52 -3.38
N LEU A 81 -1.38 0.76 -3.72
CA LEU A 81 -2.00 2.06 -3.46
C LEU A 81 -2.58 2.06 -2.06
N ALA A 82 -2.23 3.06 -1.27
CA ALA A 82 -2.85 3.27 0.02
C ALA A 82 -4.34 3.58 -0.15
N GLN A 83 -5.17 2.95 0.69
CA GLN A 83 -6.60 3.17 0.79
C GLN A 83 -6.99 3.25 2.27
N GLU A 84 -8.15 3.85 2.56
CA GLU A 84 -8.65 3.92 3.92
C GLU A 84 -8.74 2.52 4.55
N GLY A 85 -8.24 2.39 5.78
CA GLY A 85 -8.22 1.11 6.52
C GLY A 85 -7.10 0.15 6.12
N LEU A 86 -6.25 0.46 5.14
CA LEU A 86 -5.10 -0.38 4.80
C LEU A 86 -4.13 -0.50 6.00
N SER A 87 -3.81 -1.73 6.38
CA SER A 87 -2.85 -2.05 7.44
C SER A 87 -1.77 -2.97 6.88
N ILE A 88 -0.50 -2.65 7.14
CA ILE A 88 0.65 -3.46 6.74
C ILE A 88 1.38 -3.91 7.99
N GLU A 89 1.50 -5.23 8.17
CA GLU A 89 2.26 -5.83 9.26
C GLU A 89 3.71 -6.05 8.81
N LEU A 90 4.67 -5.47 9.54
CA LEU A 90 6.09 -5.70 9.30
C LEU A 90 6.58 -6.84 10.19
N ARG A 91 7.01 -7.92 9.55
CA ARG A 91 7.60 -9.06 10.22
C ARG A 91 9.11 -9.11 9.96
N PRO A 92 9.95 -9.35 10.97
CA PRO A 92 11.37 -9.60 10.75
C PRO A 92 11.55 -10.82 9.85
N GLU A 93 12.50 -10.74 8.90
CA GLU A 93 12.84 -11.90 8.08
C GLU A 93 13.24 -13.09 8.97
N GLY A 94 12.65 -14.26 8.69
CA GLY A 94 12.86 -15.48 9.48
C GLY A 94 11.85 -15.71 10.61
N SER A 95 10.87 -14.82 10.80
CA SER A 95 9.73 -15.13 11.68
C SER A 95 8.74 -16.08 10.98
N THR A 96 8.81 -17.37 11.30
CA THR A 96 7.75 -18.31 10.94
C THR A 96 6.53 -18.01 11.80
N ALA A 97 5.48 -17.45 11.21
CA ALA A 97 4.18 -17.46 11.85
C ALA A 97 3.73 -18.92 11.97
N GLU A 98 3.62 -19.43 13.19
CA GLU A 98 2.80 -20.62 13.42
C GLU A 98 1.40 -20.29 12.89
N LYS A 99 0.90 -21.13 11.98
CA LYS A 99 -0.50 -21.03 11.56
C LYS A 99 -1.33 -21.41 12.78
N GLU A 100 -1.79 -20.43 13.55
CA GLU A 100 -2.80 -20.70 14.57
C GLU A 100 -4.06 -21.20 13.86
N ASN A 101 -4.26 -22.51 13.92
CA ASN A 101 -5.48 -23.14 13.46
C ASN A 101 -6.60 -22.67 14.39
N PHE A 102 -7.45 -21.80 13.87
CA PHE A 102 -8.69 -21.40 14.52
C PHE A 102 -9.50 -22.66 14.89
N VAL A 103 -9.57 -22.98 16.19
CA VAL A 103 -10.46 -24.01 16.72
C VAL A 103 -11.75 -23.31 17.15
N PRO A 104 -12.87 -23.50 16.43
CA PRO A 104 -14.14 -22.92 16.86
C PRO A 104 -14.56 -23.54 18.21
N PRO A 105 -15.19 -22.77 19.10
CA PRO A 105 -15.67 -23.30 20.38
C PRO A 105 -16.72 -24.38 20.11
N THR A 106 -16.40 -25.62 20.49
CA THR A 106 -17.35 -26.73 20.48
C THR A 106 -18.43 -26.42 21.51
N SER A 107 -19.69 -26.28 21.06
CA SER A 107 -20.84 -26.22 21.93
C SER A 107 -20.98 -27.54 22.69
N SER A 108 -20.66 -27.54 23.98
CA SER A 108 -21.03 -28.63 24.88
C SER A 108 -22.53 -28.54 25.19
N PRO A 109 -23.29 -29.65 25.10
CA PRO A 109 -24.69 -29.68 25.48
C PRO A 109 -24.82 -29.73 27.00
N SER A 110 -25.47 -28.72 27.59
CA SER A 110 -25.93 -28.80 28.98
C SER A 110 -27.14 -29.74 29.08
N GLU A 111 -26.90 -30.99 29.48
CA GLU A 111 -27.74 -31.65 30.48
C GLU A 111 -27.79 -30.70 31.69
N VAL A 112 -28.93 -30.30 32.27
CA VAL A 112 -29.79 -31.08 33.16
C VAL A 112 -31.10 -30.31 33.35
N ALA A 113 -32.26 -30.96 33.20
CA ALA A 113 -33.45 -30.63 34.00
C ALA A 113 -34.33 -31.87 34.14
N ARG A 114 -34.22 -32.51 35.31
CA ARG A 114 -35.14 -33.52 35.82
C ARG A 114 -36.39 -32.86 36.42
N ALA A 115 -37.49 -33.62 36.36
CA ALA A 115 -38.60 -33.72 37.31
C ALA A 115 -39.70 -32.64 37.29
N GLY A 116 -40.95 -33.11 37.18
CA GLY A 116 -42.18 -32.36 37.38
C GLY A 116 -43.34 -32.94 36.59
#